data_AF-A0A7V9AD77-F1
#
_entry.id   AF-A0A7V9AD77-F1
#
_cell.length_a   1.000
_cell.length_b   1.000
_cell.length_c   1.000
_cell.angle_alpha   90.00
_cell.angle_beta   90.00
_cell.angle_gamma   90.00
#
_symmetry.space_group_name_H-M   'P 1'
#
loop_
_entity.id
_entity.type
_entity.pdbx_description
1 polymer ?
#
loop_
_entity_poly.entity_id
_entity_poly.type
_entity_poly.pdbx_seq_one_letter_code
_entity_poly.pdbx_strand_id
1 'polypeptide(L)'
;MCGFRLVLVLSSLVAGAALCAAAPPGAGKSRPAGRPGEVNTPPAKGERFPDRLKVGDLAPDFVLSDPTGKREVRLSSFRGQRPVVLIFGSLT
;
A
#
# COMPACT_ATOMS: atom_id res chain seq x y z
N MET A 1 -1.01 -29.23 32.54
CA MET A 1 -0.48 -30.57 32.22
C MET A 1 -0.64 -30.75 30.70
N CYS A 2 0.26 -30.18 29.90
CA CYS A 2 1.44 -30.83 29.31
C CYS A 2 1.17 -31.35 27.89
N GLY A 3 1.98 -30.92 26.94
CA GLY A 3 2.07 -31.47 25.58
C GLY A 3 2.32 -30.40 24.51
N PHE A 4 3.35 -29.55 24.62
CA PHE A 4 4.69 -29.83 24.07
C PHE A 4 4.69 -30.81 22.88
N ARG A 5 4.59 -30.27 21.65
CA ARG A 5 5.24 -30.88 20.49
C ARG A 5 6.23 -29.89 19.87
N LEU A 6 7.39 -29.94 20.50
CA LEU A 6 8.71 -29.70 19.94
C LEU A 6 8.80 -30.35 18.55
N VAL A 7 8.90 -29.53 17.50
CA VAL A 7 9.52 -29.93 16.24
C VAL A 7 10.57 -28.86 15.94
N LEU A 8 11.74 -29.08 16.54
CA LEU A 8 13.00 -28.51 16.09
C LEU A 8 13.29 -29.09 14.70
N VAL A 9 13.12 -28.30 13.65
CA VAL A 9 13.87 -28.52 12.41
C VAL A 9 14.95 -27.45 12.35
N LEU A 10 16.13 -27.83 12.86
CA LEU A 10 17.40 -27.27 12.43
C LEU A 10 17.50 -27.52 10.92
N SER A 11 17.43 -26.45 10.11
CA SER A 11 17.96 -26.51 8.75
C SER A 11 18.59 -25.17 8.39
N SER A 12 19.92 -25.19 8.42
CA SER A 12 20.85 -24.49 7.53
C SER A 12 20.50 -23.06 7.12
N LEU A 13 21.28 -22.14 7.71
CA LEU A 13 21.80 -20.92 7.12
C LEU A 13 21.94 -21.00 5.59
N VAL A 14 21.16 -20.19 4.87
CA VAL A 14 21.56 -19.63 3.58
C VAL A 14 21.38 -18.11 3.68
N ALA A 15 22.51 -17.43 3.85
CA ALA A 15 22.63 -16.01 3.57
C ALA A 15 22.45 -15.82 2.05
N GLY A 16 21.20 -15.59 1.63
CA GLY A 16 20.87 -15.16 0.27
C GLY A 16 21.05 -13.65 0.18
N ALA A 17 22.15 -13.23 -0.44
CA ALA A 17 22.48 -11.84 -0.70
C ALA A 17 21.32 -11.09 -1.36
N ALA A 18 21.12 -9.86 -0.88
CA ALA A 18 20.20 -8.89 -1.41
C ALA A 18 20.41 -8.69 -2.91
N LEU A 19 19.35 -8.89 -3.68
CA LEU A 19 19.16 -8.19 -4.95
C LEU A 19 17.81 -7.46 -4.86
N CYS A 20 17.82 -6.33 -4.17
CA CYS A 20 16.80 -5.32 -4.36
C CYS A 20 16.92 -4.83 -5.81
N ALA A 21 16.12 -5.40 -6.71
CA ALA A 21 15.86 -4.79 -8.00
C ALA A 21 15.00 -3.54 -7.73
N ALA A 22 15.68 -2.42 -7.48
CA ALA A 22 15.05 -1.11 -7.52
C ALA A 22 14.56 -0.89 -8.95
N ALA A 23 13.25 -1.11 -9.17
CA ALA A 23 12.62 -0.72 -10.41
C ALA A 23 12.86 0.79 -10.59
N PRO A 24 13.41 1.24 -11.73
CA PRO A 24 13.53 2.67 -11.98
C PRO A 24 12.14 3.31 -11.92
N PRO A 25 12.00 4.54 -11.37
CA PRO A 25 10.77 5.30 -11.51
C PRO A 25 10.53 5.47 -13.01
N GLY A 26 9.61 4.66 -13.54
CA GLY A 26 9.21 4.69 -14.92
C GLY A 26 8.67 6.07 -15.24
N ALA A 27 9.47 6.82 -15.98
CA ALA A 27 9.10 8.03 -16.68
C ALA A 27 7.67 7.91 -17.23
N GLY A 28 6.86 8.94 -17.00
CA GLY A 28 5.49 9.00 -17.44
C GLY A 28 5.39 8.60 -18.91
N LYS A 29 4.71 7.48 -19.18
CA LYS A 29 4.38 7.05 -20.54
C LYS A 29 3.60 8.19 -21.18
N SER A 30 4.15 8.79 -22.24
CA SER A 30 3.42 9.71 -23.11
C SER A 30 2.17 8.99 -23.61
N ARG A 31 1.00 9.40 -23.11
CA ARG A 31 -0.28 8.87 -23.58
C ARG A 31 -0.44 9.29 -25.05
N PRO A 32 -0.94 8.39 -25.93
CA PRO A 32 -1.25 8.76 -27.30
C PRO A 32 -2.16 9.98 -27.30
N ALA A 33 -1.94 10.89 -28.26
CA ALA A 33 -2.76 12.09 -28.42
C ALA A 33 -4.24 11.68 -28.42
N GLY A 34 -5.02 12.30 -27.52
CA GLY A 34 -6.44 12.05 -27.38
C GLY A 34 -7.20 12.31 -28.67
N ARG A 35 -8.50 12.03 -28.67
CA ARG A 35 -9.34 12.24 -29.87
C ARG A 35 -9.28 13.70 -30.32
N PRO A 36 -9.52 14.02 -31.62
CA PRO A 36 -9.62 15.41 -32.07
C PRO A 36 -10.62 16.19 -31.20
N GLY A 37 -10.16 17.27 -30.57
CA GLY A 37 -10.95 18.08 -29.61
C GLY A 37 -10.78 17.72 -28.13
N GLU A 38 -10.04 16.67 -27.79
CA GLU A 38 -9.75 16.28 -26.41
C GLU A 38 -8.53 17.05 -25.87
N VAL A 39 -8.78 18.06 -25.03
CA VAL A 39 -7.72 18.76 -24.29
C VAL A 39 -7.44 17.99 -23.01
N ASN A 40 -6.32 17.26 -22.98
CA ASN A 40 -5.80 16.67 -21.74
C ASN A 40 -5.18 17.77 -20.87
N THR A 41 -6.00 18.42 -20.05
CA THR A 41 -5.51 19.45 -19.12
C THR A 41 -4.59 18.81 -18.08
N PRO A 42 -3.43 19.42 -17.79
CA PRO A 42 -2.64 18.99 -16.65
C PRO A 42 -3.45 19.18 -15.36
N PRO A 43 -3.08 18.49 -14.27
CA PRO A 43 -3.69 18.68 -12.97
C PRO A 43 -3.61 20.14 -12.55
N ALA A 44 -4.59 20.64 -11.80
CA ALA A 44 -4.49 21.98 -11.27
C ALA A 44 -3.26 22.09 -10.35
N LYS A 45 -2.65 23.28 -10.32
CA LYS A 45 -1.49 23.54 -9.49
C LYS A 45 -1.86 23.31 -8.02
N GLY A 46 -1.32 22.26 -7.41
CA GLY A 46 -1.55 21.90 -6.01
C GLY A 46 -2.61 20.82 -5.76
N GLU A 47 -3.31 20.31 -6.77
CA GLU A 47 -4.27 19.20 -6.58
C GLU A 47 -3.59 17.87 -6.28
N ARG A 48 -2.45 17.62 -6.94
CA ARG A 48 -1.72 16.37 -6.76
C ARG A 48 -0.62 16.57 -5.73
N PHE A 49 -0.81 15.97 -4.56
CA PHE A 49 0.28 15.72 -3.65
C PHE A 49 1.19 14.64 -4.27
N PRO A 50 2.52 14.78 -4.17
CA PRO A 50 3.44 13.76 -4.66
C PRO A 50 3.20 12.45 -3.91
N ASP A 51 3.03 11.36 -4.65
CA ASP A 51 2.94 10.02 -4.06
C ASP A 51 4.31 9.66 -3.46
N ARG A 52 4.30 9.28 -2.18
CA ARG A 52 5.50 8.93 -1.41
C ARG A 52 5.49 7.48 -0.93
N LEU A 53 4.46 6.70 -1.29
CA LEU A 53 4.30 5.35 -0.79
C LEU A 53 5.19 4.37 -1.56
N LYS A 54 6.02 3.61 -0.85
CA LYS A 54 6.81 2.52 -1.43
C LYS A 54 6.44 1.19 -0.78
N VAL A 55 6.66 0.11 -1.53
CA VAL A 55 6.45 -1.26 -1.01
C VAL A 55 7.40 -1.49 0.17
N GLY A 56 6.85 -1.98 1.28
CA GLY A 56 7.59 -2.21 2.53
C GLY A 56 7.57 -1.03 3.51
N ASP A 57 7.14 0.16 3.08
CA ASP A 57 6.94 1.27 4.00
C ASP A 57 5.81 0.99 4.99
N LEU A 58 5.90 1.59 6.17
CA LEU A 58 4.79 1.57 7.12
C LEU A 58 3.60 2.32 6.52
N ALA A 59 2.46 1.65 6.45
CA ALA A 59 1.21 2.26 5.98
C ALA A 59 0.87 3.51 6.83
N PRO A 60 0.57 4.66 6.21
CA PRO A 60 0.18 5.88 6.92
C PRO A 60 -0.99 5.62 7.86
N ASP A 61 -0.93 6.16 9.07
CA ASP A 61 -2.04 5.98 10.03
C ASP A 61 -3.15 6.99 9.76
N PHE A 62 -4.39 6.55 9.90
CA PHE A 62 -5.58 7.38 9.80
C PHE A 62 -6.71 6.82 10.65
N VAL A 63 -7.67 7.69 10.94
CA VAL A 63 -8.88 7.36 11.70
C VAL A 63 -10.08 7.57 10.80
N LEU A 64 -10.92 6.55 10.66
CA LEU A 64 -12.18 6.64 9.93
C LEU A 64 -13.33 6.38 10.89
N SER A 65 -14.42 7.12 10.71
CA SER A 65 -15.69 6.73 11.30
C SER A 65 -16.21 5.48 10.59
N ASP A 66 -16.86 4.60 11.35
CA ASP A 66 -17.59 3.49 10.80
C ASP A 66 -18.81 4.00 9.99
N PRO A 67 -19.43 3.15 9.15
CA PRO A 67 -20.59 3.58 8.36
C PRO A 67 -21.76 4.10 9.18
N THR A 68 -21.83 3.77 10.48
CA THR A 68 -22.88 4.27 11.39
C THR A 68 -22.53 5.60 12.06
N GLY A 69 -21.28 6.05 11.95
CA GLY A 69 -20.76 7.26 12.60
C GLY A 69 -20.59 7.14 14.12
N LYS A 70 -20.78 5.96 14.70
CA LYS A 70 -20.78 5.73 16.16
C LYS A 70 -19.42 5.29 16.68
N ARG A 71 -18.55 4.79 15.81
CA ARG A 71 -17.26 4.24 16.19
C ARG A 71 -16.18 4.80 15.30
N GLU A 72 -15.02 5.03 15.88
CA GLU A 72 -13.81 5.33 15.15
C GLU A 72 -12.96 4.08 15.00
N VAL A 73 -12.39 3.90 13.81
CA VAL A 73 -11.52 2.80 13.45
C VAL A 73 -10.17 3.39 13.06
N ARG A 74 -9.11 3.00 13.77
CA ARG A 74 -7.72 3.39 13.45
C ARG A 74 -7.03 2.30 12.65
N LEU A 75 -6.35 2.68 11.56
CA LEU A 75 -5.65 1.70 10.72
C LEU A 75 -4.56 0.96 11.51
N SER A 76 -3.80 1.66 12.34
CA SER A 76 -2.74 1.08 13.17
C SER A 76 -3.20 -0.06 14.08
N SER A 77 -4.48 -0.09 14.46
CA SER A 77 -5.04 -1.17 15.28
C SER A 77 -4.97 -2.54 14.62
N PHE A 78 -4.98 -2.63 13.28
CA PHE A 78 -4.95 -3.90 12.57
C PHE A 78 -3.55 -4.43 12.27
N ARG A 79 -2.50 -3.64 12.53
CA ARG A 79 -1.11 -4.03 12.24
C ARG A 79 -0.72 -5.29 13.04
N GLY A 80 -0.08 -6.25 12.37
CA GLY A 80 0.43 -7.48 13.00
C GLY A 80 -0.64 -8.52 13.40
N GLN A 81 -1.94 -8.20 13.29
CA GLN A 81 -3.01 -9.16 13.60
C GLN A 81 -3.39 -10.02 12.39
N ARG A 82 -3.53 -9.39 11.23
CA ARG A 82 -3.91 -10.03 9.96
C ARG A 82 -3.55 -9.13 8.77
N PRO A 83 -3.41 -9.69 7.55
CA PRO A 83 -3.28 -8.89 6.34
C PRO A 83 -4.49 -7.96 6.15
N VAL A 84 -4.26 -6.73 5.68
CA VAL A 84 -5.29 -5.70 5.47
C VAL A 84 -5.20 -5.18 4.05
N VAL A 85 -6.36 -4.94 3.43
CA VAL A 85 -6.49 -4.32 2.11
C VAL A 85 -7.31 -3.04 2.27
N LEU A 86 -6.86 -1.94 1.65
CA LEU A 86 -7.57 -0.66 1.64
C LEU A 86 -8.19 -0.43 0.26
N ILE A 87 -9.50 -0.23 0.22
CA ILE A 87 -10.26 0.03 -1.01
C ILE A 87 -10.77 1.46 -0.93
N PHE A 88 -10.31 2.31 -1.85
CA PHE A 88 -10.84 3.66 -2.04
C PHE A 88 -11.92 3.61 -3.12
N GLY A 89 -13.15 3.98 -2.75
CA GLY A 89 -14.28 4.05 -3.67
C GLY A 89 -15.05 5.35 -3.46
N SER A 90 -15.73 5.79 -4.51
CA SER A 90 -16.69 6.88 -4.45
C SER A 90 -18.08 6.33 -4.79
N LEU A 91 -19.07 6.67 -3.97
CA LEU A 91 -20.47 6.50 -4.32
C LEU A 91 -20.92 7.79 -5.01
N THR A 92 -21.35 7.68 -6.26
CA THR A 92 -21.94 8.77 -7.05
C THR A 92 -23.45 8.71 -6.99
#